data_AF-A0A353G8Q4-F1
#
_entry.id   AF-A0A353G8Q4-F1
#
_cell.length_a   1.000
_cell.length_b   1.000
_cell.length_c   1.000
_cell.angle_alpha   90.00
_cell.angle_beta   90.00
_cell.angle_gamma   90.00
#
_symmetry.space_group_name_H-M   'P 1'
#
loop_
_entity.id
_entity.type
_entity.pdbx_description
1 polymer ?
#
loop_
_entity_poly.entity_id
_entity_poly.type
_entity_poly.pdbx_seq_one_letter_code
_entity_poly.pdbx_strand_id
1 'polypeptide(L)'
;MSVTNPTRDDFAALLEESFAKTDLAEGYVAKGIITAIEKDVAIVDVGLKVEGRVPLKEFGARAKDGQLKVGDEVEVYVERIENALGEAVLSREKARREESWIKLEAKFEAGERVEGVIFNQVKGG
;
A
#
# COMPACT_ATOMS: atom_id res chain seq x y z
N MET A 1 -15.93 -20.85 -34.75
CA MET A 1 -15.56 -20.19 -33.48
C MET A 1 -15.83 -21.19 -32.38
N SER A 2 -14.80 -21.94 -31.97
CA SER A 2 -14.93 -23.04 -31.00
C SER A 2 -14.92 -22.48 -29.58
N VAL A 3 -16.05 -22.59 -28.90
CA VAL A 3 -16.17 -22.46 -27.46
C VAL A 3 -15.32 -23.54 -26.80
N THR A 4 -14.13 -23.17 -26.34
CA THR A 4 -13.32 -24.00 -25.45
C THR A 4 -14.01 -24.05 -24.09
N ASN A 5 -14.66 -25.18 -23.82
CA ASN A 5 -15.07 -25.54 -22.47
C ASN A 5 -13.76 -25.88 -21.71
N PRO A 6 -13.33 -25.08 -20.71
CA PRO A 6 -12.10 -25.36 -20.00
C PRO A 6 -12.18 -26.75 -19.37
N THR A 7 -11.11 -27.53 -19.48
CA THR A 7 -11.05 -28.81 -18.78
C THR A 7 -11.03 -28.55 -17.27
N ARG A 8 -11.35 -29.57 -16.45
CA ARG A 8 -11.35 -29.41 -14.99
C ARG A 8 -10.00 -28.92 -14.46
N ASP A 9 -8.91 -29.31 -15.12
CA ASP A 9 -7.54 -28.87 -14.80
C ASP A 9 -7.28 -27.42 -15.22
N ASP A 10 -7.79 -26.98 -16.39
CA ASP A 10 -7.72 -25.56 -16.80
C ASP A 10 -8.51 -24.66 -15.84
N PHE A 11 -9.68 -25.12 -15.38
CA PHE A 11 -10.46 -24.41 -14.37
C PHE A 11 -9.72 -24.35 -13.04
N ALA A 12 -9.06 -25.43 -12.62
CA ALA A 12 -8.27 -25.45 -11.40
C ALA A 12 -7.09 -24.46 -11.46
N ALA A 13 -6.36 -24.42 -12.56
CA ALA A 13 -5.24 -23.50 -12.76
C ALA A 13 -5.68 -22.03 -12.78
N LEU A 14 -6.75 -21.70 -13.51
CA LEU A 14 -7.28 -20.33 -13.56
C LEU A 14 -7.88 -19.89 -12.22
N LEU A 15 -8.50 -20.82 -11.47
CA LEU A 15 -9.02 -20.56 -10.14
C LEU A 15 -7.88 -20.32 -9.13
N GLU A 16 -6.82 -21.11 -9.20
CA GLU A 16 -5.63 -20.94 -8.35
C GLU A 16 -4.89 -19.63 -8.65
N GLU A 17 -4.77 -19.23 -9.93
CA GLU A 17 -4.25 -17.92 -10.31
C GLU A 17 -5.16 -16.77 -9.81
N SER A 18 -6.49 -16.98 -9.80
CA SER A 18 -7.43 -16.02 -9.23
C SER A 18 -7.27 -15.89 -7.72
N PHE A 19 -7.05 -16.99 -6.99
CA PHE A 19 -6.80 -16.94 -5.54
C PHE A 19 -5.46 -16.28 -5.23
N ALA A 20 -4.39 -16.59 -5.98
CA ALA A 20 -3.09 -15.94 -5.83
C ALA A 20 -3.13 -14.42 -6.08
N LYS A 21 -4.04 -13.93 -6.94
CA LYS A 21 -4.31 -12.49 -7.12
C LYS A 21 -5.22 -11.90 -6.03
N THR A 22 -6.02 -12.74 -5.37
CA THR A 22 -7.00 -12.34 -4.34
C THR A 22 -6.43 -12.48 -2.92
N ASP A 23 -5.31 -13.16 -2.73
CA ASP A 23 -4.43 -13.05 -1.57
C ASP A 23 -3.79 -11.66 -1.55
N LEU A 24 -4.65 -10.66 -1.40
CA LEU A 24 -4.30 -9.31 -0.96
C LEU A 24 -3.93 -9.46 0.50
N ALA A 25 -2.78 -10.09 0.76
CA ALA A 25 -2.32 -10.44 2.10
C ALA A 25 -2.28 -9.18 2.96
N GLU A 26 -2.55 -9.28 4.25
CA GLU A 26 -2.24 -8.17 5.14
C GLU A 26 -0.72 -7.93 5.08
N GLY A 27 -0.30 -6.67 4.92
CA GLY A 27 1.09 -6.28 5.02
C GLY A 27 1.85 -5.97 3.73
N TYR A 28 1.17 -5.59 2.64
CA TYR A 28 1.81 -5.06 1.42
C TYR A 28 1.48 -3.59 1.17
N VAL A 29 2.27 -2.95 0.31
CA VAL A 29 2.02 -1.60 -0.20
C VAL A 29 1.16 -1.68 -1.45
N ALA A 30 -0.05 -1.14 -1.38
CA ALA A 30 -0.97 -1.01 -2.51
C ALA A 30 -0.95 0.41 -3.06
N LYS A 31 -1.28 0.57 -4.34
CA LYS A 31 -1.60 1.88 -4.92
C LYS A 31 -3.10 2.08 -4.85
N GLY A 32 -3.53 3.21 -4.32
CA GLY A 32 -4.93 3.58 -4.22
C GLY A 32 -5.20 5.00 -4.69
N ILE A 33 -6.47 5.28 -4.95
CA ILE A 33 -6.95 6.59 -5.40
C ILE A 33 -7.76 7.20 -4.28
N ILE A 34 -7.56 8.49 -4.00
CA ILE A 34 -8.36 9.21 -3.02
C ILE A 34 -9.76 9.45 -3.59
N THR A 35 -10.78 8.81 -3.02
CA THR A 35 -12.18 8.99 -3.43
C THR A 35 -12.85 10.16 -2.72
N ALA A 36 -12.44 10.43 -1.47
CA ALA A 36 -12.96 11.54 -0.67
C ALA A 36 -11.94 12.00 0.38
N ILE A 37 -12.02 13.26 0.78
CA ILE A 37 -11.26 13.82 1.90
C ILE A 37 -12.26 14.44 2.86
N GLU A 38 -12.39 13.86 4.05
CA GLU A 38 -13.10 14.43 5.18
C GLU A 38 -12.09 15.11 6.11
N LYS A 39 -12.52 16.14 6.86
CA LYS A 39 -11.69 17.07 7.66
C LYS A 39 -10.30 16.57 8.09
N ASP A 40 -10.21 15.40 8.71
CA ASP A 40 -8.96 14.81 9.22
C ASP A 40 -8.62 13.43 8.62
N VAL A 41 -9.41 12.91 7.68
CA VAL A 41 -9.32 11.55 7.13
C VAL A 41 -9.49 11.55 5.61
N ALA A 42 -8.54 10.96 4.89
CA ALA A 42 -8.68 10.64 3.48
C ALA A 42 -9.25 9.23 3.32
N ILE A 43 -10.25 9.09 2.46
CA ILE A 43 -10.81 7.81 2.02
C ILE A 43 -10.09 7.43 0.72
N VAL A 44 -9.46 6.26 0.74
CA VAL A 44 -8.66 5.74 -0.36
C VAL A 44 -9.23 4.40 -0.81
N ASP A 45 -9.53 4.30 -2.10
CA ASP A 45 -9.85 3.04 -2.74
C ASP A 45 -8.56 2.40 -3.29
N VAL A 46 -8.28 1.18 -2.83
CA VAL A 46 -7.11 0.37 -3.21
C VAL A 46 -7.49 -0.83 -4.09
N GLY A 47 -8.72 -0.86 -4.62
CA GLY A 47 -9.25 -1.99 -5.38
C GLY A 47 -9.60 -3.20 -4.51
N LEU A 48 -9.71 -2.98 -3.19
CA LEU A 48 -10.22 -3.97 -2.24
C LEU A 48 -11.75 -3.92 -2.21
N LYS A 49 -12.36 -4.91 -1.58
CA LYS A 49 -13.82 -4.93 -1.34
C LYS A 49 -14.30 -3.77 -0.46
N VAL A 50 -13.37 -3.13 0.25
CA VAL A 50 -13.63 -2.14 1.29
C VAL A 50 -12.74 -0.93 1.07
N GLU A 51 -13.28 0.26 1.26
CA GLU A 51 -12.52 1.51 1.24
C GLU A 51 -11.67 1.66 2.51
N GLY A 52 -10.45 2.18 2.37
CA GLY A 52 -9.57 2.39 3.50
C GLY A 52 -9.52 3.83 3.96
N ARG A 53 -9.40 4.03 5.26
CA ARG A 53 -9.34 5.36 5.87
C ARG A 53 -7.93 5.63 6.35
N VAL A 54 -7.34 6.72 5.84
CA VAL A 54 -5.99 7.15 6.22
C VAL A 54 -6.08 8.52 6.90
N PRO A 55 -5.60 8.67 8.14
CA PRO A 55 -5.51 9.97 8.79
C PRO A 55 -4.64 10.93 7.97
N LEU A 56 -5.10 12.18 7.78
CA LEU A 56 -4.34 13.20 7.03
C LEU A 56 -2.95 13.46 7.62
N LYS A 57 -2.78 13.22 8.92
CA LYS A 57 -1.50 13.33 9.63
C LYS A 57 -0.41 12.44 9.02
N GLU A 58 -0.77 11.29 8.46
CA GLU A 58 0.18 10.35 7.85
C GLU A 58 0.72 10.83 6.49
N PHE A 59 0.02 11.74 5.83
CA PHE A 59 0.49 12.34 4.58
C PHE A 59 1.51 13.47 4.81
N GLY A 60 1.78 13.84 6.07
CA GLY A 60 2.87 14.75 6.46
C GLY A 60 2.80 16.09 5.73
N ALA A 61 3.86 16.41 4.96
CA ALA A 61 3.96 17.65 4.21
C ALA A 61 2.86 17.81 3.14
N ARG A 62 2.46 16.71 2.46
CA ARG A 62 1.42 16.77 1.41
C ARG A 62 0.04 17.15 1.96
N ALA A 63 -0.27 16.76 3.20
CA ALA A 63 -1.48 17.22 3.89
C ALA A 63 -1.39 18.68 4.34
N LYS A 64 -0.22 19.12 4.81
CA LYS A 64 0.00 20.50 5.27
C LYS A 64 -0.01 21.53 4.14
N ASP A 65 0.50 21.16 2.98
CA ASP A 65 0.60 22.05 1.82
C ASP A 65 -0.69 22.08 0.97
N GLY A 66 -1.76 21.38 1.40
CA GLY A 66 -3.04 21.32 0.68
C GLY A 66 -2.92 20.69 -0.72
N GLN A 67 -1.86 19.92 -0.94
CA GLN A 67 -1.57 19.25 -2.22
C GLN A 67 -2.38 17.97 -2.41
N LEU A 68 -2.97 17.45 -1.34
CA LEU A 68 -3.80 16.25 -1.40
C LEU A 68 -5.19 16.59 -1.96
N LYS A 69 -5.53 16.02 -3.12
CA LYS A 69 -6.84 16.20 -3.76
C LYS A 69 -7.53 14.87 -3.97
N VAL A 70 -8.86 14.95 -4.10
CA VAL A 70 -9.66 13.82 -4.57
C VAL A 70 -9.26 13.49 -6.00
N GLY A 71 -8.99 12.21 -6.27
CA GLY A 71 -8.48 11.71 -7.54
C GLY A 71 -6.96 11.50 -7.60
N ASP A 72 -6.22 11.89 -6.58
CA ASP A 72 -4.77 11.65 -6.54
C ASP A 72 -4.45 10.18 -6.24
N GLU A 73 -3.42 9.66 -6.92
CA GLU A 73 -2.85 8.33 -6.66
C GLU A 73 -1.89 8.41 -5.46
N VAL A 74 -2.12 7.57 -4.47
CA VAL A 74 -1.32 7.44 -3.26
C VAL A 74 -1.03 5.98 -2.98
N GLU A 75 0.23 5.65 -2.69
CA GLU A 75 0.56 4.32 -2.19
C GLU A 75 0.26 4.24 -0.70
N VAL A 76 -0.29 3.14 -0.22
CA VAL A 76 -0.74 2.96 1.15
C VAL A 76 -0.46 1.53 1.56
N TYR A 77 -0.07 1.33 2.81
CA TYR A 77 0.23 0.02 3.36
C TYR A 77 -1.05 -0.57 3.96
N VAL A 78 -1.43 -1.76 3.52
CA VAL A 78 -2.61 -2.46 4.02
C VAL A 78 -2.21 -3.17 5.31
N GLU A 79 -2.57 -2.61 6.47
CA GLU A 79 -2.33 -3.29 7.75
C GLU A 79 -3.37 -4.36 8.01
N ARG A 80 -4.62 -4.08 7.68
CA ARG A 80 -5.73 -4.98 7.93
C ARG A 80 -6.84 -4.76 6.91
N ILE A 81 -7.36 -5.85 6.35
CA ILE A 81 -8.37 -5.78 5.28
C ILE A 81 -9.74 -5.42 5.86
N GLU A 82 -10.07 -5.93 7.06
CA GLU A 82 -11.36 -5.67 7.70
C GLU A 82 -11.20 -5.51 9.22
N ASN A 83 -11.60 -4.36 9.74
CA ASN A 83 -11.76 -4.13 11.18
C ASN A 83 -13.21 -4.42 11.62
N ALA A 84 -13.52 -4.31 12.92
CA ALA A 84 -14.86 -4.57 13.46
C ALA A 84 -15.98 -3.66 12.90
N LEU A 85 -15.62 -2.59 12.18
CA LEU A 85 -16.51 -1.64 11.54
C LEU A 85 -16.65 -1.87 10.03
N GLY A 86 -15.97 -2.87 9.48
CA GLY A 86 -15.96 -3.14 8.04
C GLY A 86 -15.14 -2.13 7.25
N GLU A 87 -14.10 -1.54 7.85
CA GLU A 87 -13.18 -0.59 7.19
C GLU A 87 -11.78 -1.21 7.08
N ALA A 88 -11.07 -0.89 6.00
CA ALA A 88 -9.67 -1.28 5.84
C ALA A 88 -8.75 -0.30 6.60
N VAL A 89 -7.82 -0.85 7.39
CA VAL A 89 -6.81 -0.05 8.12
C VAL A 89 -5.60 0.12 7.22
N LEU A 90 -5.37 1.36 6.80
CA LEU A 90 -4.32 1.73 5.87
C LEU A 90 -3.35 2.72 6.53
N SER A 91 -2.05 2.57 6.26
CA SER A 91 -1.02 3.52 6.73
C SER A 91 -0.12 4.01 5.59
N ARG A 92 0.03 5.32 5.46
CA ARG A 92 0.99 5.92 4.51
C ARG A 92 2.41 5.96 5.07
N GLU A 93 2.56 6.16 6.38
CA GLU A 93 3.87 6.23 7.01
C GLU A 93 4.61 4.90 6.89
N LYS A 94 3.91 3.79 7.15
CA LYS A 94 4.48 2.44 6.98
C LYS A 94 4.83 2.14 5.53
N ALA A 95 3.98 2.54 4.57
CA ALA A 95 4.30 2.39 3.15
C ALA A 95 5.63 3.07 2.77
N ARG A 96 5.86 4.29 3.27
CA ARG A 96 7.10 5.02 3.02
C ARG A 96 8.32 4.35 3.67
N ARG A 97 8.16 3.76 4.85
CA ARG A 97 9.22 3.00 5.53
C ARG A 97 9.59 1.75 4.72
N GLU A 98 8.59 1.00 4.27
CA GLU A 98 8.79 -0.20 3.45
C GLU A 98 9.46 0.13 2.11
N GLU A 99 8.99 1.16 1.42
CA GLU A 99 9.60 1.65 0.17
C GLU A 99 11.07 2.09 0.39
N SER A 100 11.35 2.73 1.52
CA SER A 100 12.72 3.11 1.88
C SER A 100 13.60 1.90 2.15
N TRP A 101 13.03 0.84 2.75
CA TRP A 101 13.71 -0.42 2.99
C TRP A 101 14.06 -1.13 1.69
N ILE A 102 13.10 -1.25 0.76
CA ILE A 102 13.32 -1.83 -0.57
C ILE A 102 14.41 -1.04 -1.32
N LYS A 103 14.38 0.30 -1.26
CA LYS A 103 15.42 1.14 -1.86
C LYS A 103 16.79 0.95 -1.21
N LEU A 104 16.83 0.76 0.12
CA LEU A 104 18.06 0.48 0.86
C LEU A 104 18.65 -0.87 0.49
N GLU A 105 17.80 -1.90 0.39
CA GLU A 105 18.19 -3.26 0.00
C GLU A 105 18.74 -3.28 -1.43
N ALA A 106 18.05 -2.65 -2.38
CA ALA A 106 18.52 -2.52 -3.76
C ALA A 106 19.89 -1.78 -3.85
N LYS A 107 20.07 -0.72 -3.06
CA LYS A 107 21.35 0.01 -3.00
C LYS A 107 22.45 -0.81 -2.34
N PHE A 108 22.12 -1.62 -1.35
CA PHE A 108 23.06 -2.54 -0.71
C PHE A 108 23.52 -3.63 -1.69
N GLU A 109 22.60 -4.24 -2.43
CA GLU A 109 22.94 -5.20 -3.50
C GLU A 109 23.78 -4.56 -4.61
N ALA A 110 23.48 -3.31 -4.98
CA ALA A 110 24.25 -2.56 -5.98
C ALA A 110 25.60 -2.03 -5.46
N GLY A 111 25.88 -2.15 -4.16
CA GLY A 111 27.10 -1.60 -3.54
C GLY A 111 27.18 -0.08 -3.55
N GLU A 112 26.05 0.61 -3.68
CA GLU A 112 25.98 2.07 -3.73
C GLU A 112 26.07 2.71 -2.33
N ARG A 113 26.69 3.88 -2.25
CA ARG A 113 26.74 4.66 -1.01
C ARG A 113 25.38 5.32 -0.75
N VAL A 114 24.89 5.17 0.48
CA VAL A 114 23.66 5.81 0.93
C VAL A 114 23.99 7.07 1.73
N GLU A 115 23.39 8.19 1.37
CA GLU A 115 23.49 9.43 2.13
C GLU A 115 22.51 9.40 3.31
N GLY A 116 23.02 9.60 4.52
CA GLY A 116 22.23 9.67 5.75
C GLY A 116 22.63 10.89 6.57
N VAL A 117 21.66 11.55 7.17
CA VAL A 117 21.90 12.65 8.12
C VAL A 117 21.93 12.06 9.52
N ILE A 118 23.00 12.30 10.27
CA ILE A 118 23.13 11.88 11.66
C ILE A 118 22.21 12.76 12.51
N PHE A 119 21.11 12.18 13.00
CA PHE A 119 20.13 12.92 13.80
C PHE A 119 20.42 12.87 15.30
N ASN A 120 21.00 11.78 15.81
CA ASN A 120 21.30 11.63 17.23
C ASN A 120 22.38 10.55 17.48
N GLN A 121 23.21 10.73 18.51
CA GLN A 121 24.25 9.78 18.90
C GLN A 121 23.76 8.93 20.08
N VAL A 122 23.69 7.61 19.91
CA VAL A 122 23.44 6.68 21.02
C VAL A 122 24.77 6.18 21.59
N LYS A 123 24.75 5.57 22.79
CA LYS A 123 25.98 5.15 23.50
C LYS A 123 26.86 4.13 22.73
N GLY A 124 26.42 3.63 21.58
CA GLY A 124 27.17 2.73 20.71
C GLY A 124 27.62 3.32 19.37
N GLY A 125 27.33 4.60 19.10
CA GLY A 125 27.35 5.15 17.73
C GLY A 125 25.96 5.20 17.14
#